data_AF-A0A963M1F0-F1
#
_entry.id   AF-A0A963M1F0-F1
#
_cell.length_a   1.000
_cell.length_b   1.000
_cell.length_c   1.000
_cell.angle_alpha   90.00
_cell.angle_beta   90.00
_cell.angle_gamma   90.00
#
_symmetry.space_group_name_H-M   'P 1'
#
loop_
_entity.id
_entity.type
_entity.pdbx_description
1 polymer ?
#
loop_
_entity_poly.entity_id
_entity_poly.type
_entity_poly.pdbx_seq_one_letter_code
_entity_poly.pdbx_strand_id
1 'polypeptide(L)' 'TESVVTQWHGDGAGVRSLLDGQERRIDADALVLATTNVAQAELAHALRATVGELHLIGDASAARLAVHAIYEARALARRL' A
#
# COMPACT_ATOMS: atom_id res chain seq x y z
N THR A 1 -18.87 -4.52 10.55
CA THR A 1 -19.22 -5.33 9.38
C THR A 1 -18.34 -4.88 8.23
N GLU A 2 -17.63 -5.81 7.60
CA GLU A 2 -16.79 -5.52 6.43
C GLU A 2 -17.66 -5.30 5.18
N SER A 3 -17.22 -4.45 4.26
CA SER A 3 -17.95 -4.14 3.02
C SER A 3 -16.98 -3.89 1.87
N VAL A 4 -17.44 -4.15 0.65
CA VAL A 4 -16.67 -3.92 -0.58
C VAL A 4 -17.39 -2.91 -1.48
N VAL A 5 -16.64 -1.98 -2.06
CA VAL A 5 -17.16 -1.11 -3.13
C VAL A 5 -17.20 -1.91 -4.42
N THR A 6 -18.39 -2.07 -5.01
CA THR A 6 -18.60 -2.80 -6.28
C THR A 6 -18.47 -1.89 -7.48
N GLN A 7 -18.87 -0.61 -7.35
CA GLN A 7 -18.80 0.38 -8.41
C GLN A 7 -18.79 1.80 -7.85
N TRP A 8 -18.06 2.71 -8.49
CA TRP A 8 -18.15 4.15 -8.30
C TRP A 8 -18.89 4.78 -9.48
N HIS A 9 -19.89 5.61 -9.20
CA HIS A 9 -20.78 6.19 -10.23
C HIS A 9 -20.51 7.68 -10.51
N GLY A 10 -19.61 8.31 -9.75
CA GLY A 10 -19.33 9.75 -9.82
C GLY A 10 -20.07 10.58 -8.75
N ASP A 11 -21.24 10.10 -8.30
CA ASP A 11 -22.11 10.73 -7.29
C ASP A 11 -22.51 9.75 -6.17
N GLY A 12 -21.89 8.57 -6.13
CA GLY A 12 -22.19 7.54 -5.16
C GLY A 12 -21.49 6.22 -5.47
N ALA A 13 -21.51 5.32 -4.49
CA ALA A 13 -20.87 4.01 -4.55
C ALA A 13 -21.90 2.88 -4.37
N GLY A 14 -21.82 1.87 -5.21
CA GLY A 14 -22.38 0.55 -4.91
C GLY A 14 -21.52 -0.13 -3.85
N VAL A 15 -22.16 -0.63 -2.79
CA VAL A 15 -21.49 -1.29 -1.67
C VAL A 15 -22.18 -2.61 -1.36
N ARG A 16 -21.39 -3.67 -1.19
CA ARG A 16 -21.87 -5.00 -0.79
C ARG A 16 -21.33 -5.39 0.58
N SER A 17 -22.22 -5.86 1.45
CA SER A 17 -21.86 -6.46 2.73
C SER A 17 -21.13 -7.79 2.50
N LEU A 18 -19.97 -7.96 3.12
CA LEU A 18 -19.23 -9.22 3.03
C LEU A 18 -19.76 -10.31 3.97
N LEU A 19 -20.72 -9.97 4.84
CA LEU A 19 -21.35 -10.92 5.76
C LEU A 19 -22.46 -11.73 5.08
N ASP A 20 -23.31 -11.06 4.30
CA ASP A 20 -24.56 -11.62 3.78
C ASP A 20 -24.81 -11.31 2.29
N GLY A 21 -23.90 -10.59 1.64
CA GLY A 21 -23.99 -10.27 0.21
C GLY A 21 -25.03 -9.21 -0.15
N GLN A 22 -25.71 -8.61 0.83
CA GLN A 22 -26.67 -7.53 0.55
C GLN A 22 -25.99 -6.33 -0.09
N GLU A 23 -26.62 -5.76 -1.11
CA GLU A 23 -26.12 -4.62 -1.87
C GLU A 23 -26.93 -3.36 -1.56
N ARG A 24 -26.23 -2.22 -1.51
CA ARG A 24 -26.85 -0.90 -1.36
C ARG A 24 -26.04 0.17 -2.09
N ARG A 25 -26.70 1.26 -2.45
CA ARG A 25 -26.03 2.49 -2.88
C ARG A 25 -25.78 3.40 -1.68
N ILE A 26 -24.63 4.06 -1.66
CA ILE A 26 -24.31 5.16 -0.76
C ILE A 26 -24.08 6.38 -1.64
N ASP A 27 -24.94 7.40 -1.52
CA ASP A 27 -24.76 8.68 -2.22
C ASP A 27 -23.58 9.44 -1.59
N ALA A 28 -22.68 9.97 -2.41
CA ALA A 28 -21.49 10.69 -1.97
C ALA A 28 -20.89 11.52 -3.10
N ASP A 29 -20.33 12.69 -2.79
CA ASP A 29 -19.73 13.56 -3.82
C ASP A 29 -18.30 13.17 -4.22
N ALA A 30 -17.64 12.32 -3.41
CA ALA A 30 -16.25 11.92 -3.62
C ALA A 30 -15.94 10.52 -3.08
N LEU A 31 -14.93 9.89 -3.67
CA LEU A 31 -14.36 8.61 -3.24
C LEU A 31 -12.88 8.79 -2.88
N VAL A 32 -12.53 8.50 -1.63
CA VAL A 32 -11.13 8.48 -1.16
C VAL A 32 -10.64 7.03 -1.08
N LEU A 33 -9.65 6.69 -1.89
CA LEU A 33 -9.01 5.37 -1.87
C LEU A 33 -7.85 5.35 -0.87
N ALA A 34 -8.11 4.86 0.33
CA ALA A 34 -7.10 4.60 1.36
C ALA A 34 -6.71 3.10 1.36
N THR A 35 -6.34 2.57 0.20
CA THR A 35 -5.97 1.16 0.02
C THR A 35 -4.51 0.91 0.38
N THR A 36 -4.09 -0.34 0.34
CA THR A 36 -2.69 -0.73 0.54
C THR A 36 -1.77 0.02 -0.43
N ASN A 37 -0.65 0.51 0.12
CA ASN A 37 0.42 1.15 -0.63
C ASN A 37 1.27 0.11 -1.41
N VAL A 38 1.99 0.59 -2.43
CA VAL A 38 2.91 -0.20 -3.25
C VAL A 38 4.33 0.29 -2.98
N ALA A 39 5.31 -0.61 -2.93
CA ALA A 39 6.71 -0.25 -2.73
C ALA A 39 7.33 0.33 -4.01
N GLN A 40 7.99 1.49 -3.92
CA GLN A 40 8.76 2.10 -5.01
C GLN A 40 10.20 1.61 -4.98
N ALA A 41 10.50 0.62 -5.83
CA ALA A 41 11.80 -0.02 -5.93
C ALA A 41 12.48 0.17 -7.31
N GLU A 42 11.97 1.05 -8.17
CA GLU A 42 12.44 1.16 -9.56
C GLU A 42 13.92 1.55 -9.65
N LEU A 43 14.35 2.54 -8.87
CA LEU A 43 15.76 2.97 -8.86
C LEU A 43 16.69 1.85 -8.39
N ALA A 44 16.30 1.13 -7.34
CA ALA A 44 17.07 0.01 -6.84
C ALA A 44 17.17 -1.11 -7.90
N HIS A 45 16.09 -1.38 -8.62
CA HIS A 45 16.10 -2.35 -9.71
C HIS A 45 17.07 -1.94 -10.82
N ALA A 46 17.05 -0.66 -11.22
CA ALA A 46 17.95 -0.13 -12.24
C ALA A 46 19.44 -0.21 -11.85
N LEU A 47 19.77 -0.02 -10.56
CA LEU A 47 21.15 0.01 -10.07
C LEU A 47 21.74 -1.39 -9.78
N ARG A 48 20.91 -2.43 -9.66
CA ARG A 48 21.35 -3.79 -9.23
C ARG A 48 22.55 -4.36 -9.99
N ALA A 49 22.69 -4.03 -11.27
CA ALA A 49 23.76 -4.55 -12.12
C ALA A 49 24.95 -3.58 -12.28
N THR A 50 24.84 -2.35 -11.78
CA THR A 50 25.84 -1.29 -12.01
C THR A 50 26.64 -0.93 -10.76
N VAL A 51 26.13 -1.27 -9.57
CA VAL A 51 26.81 -0.98 -8.30
C VAL A 51 27.27 -2.28 -7.64
N GLY A 52 28.43 -2.22 -6.97
CA GLY A 52 28.98 -3.38 -6.27
C GLY A 52 28.19 -3.77 -5.01
N GLU A 53 27.54 -2.80 -4.36
CA GLU A 53 26.74 -3.01 -3.16
C GLU A 53 25.51 -2.10 -3.15
N LEU A 54 24.36 -2.67 -2.81
CA LEU A 54 23.07 -1.98 -2.77
C LEU A 54 22.21 -2.57 -1.65
N HIS A 55 21.64 -1.71 -0.81
CA HIS A 55 20.72 -2.09 0.25
C HIS A 55 19.38 -1.38 0.10
N LEU A 56 18.27 -2.14 0.17
CA LEU A 56 16.93 -1.59 0.30
C LEU A 56 16.45 -1.69 1.75
N ILE A 57 15.88 -0.61 2.26
CA ILE A 57 15.27 -0.52 3.58
C ILE A 57 13.97 0.27 3.51
N GLY A 58 13.10 0.10 4.51
CA GLY A 58 11.88 0.89 4.62
C GLY A 58 10.85 0.57 3.55
N ASP A 59 10.04 1.56 3.18
CA ASP A 59 8.87 1.32 2.33
C ASP A 59 9.25 0.96 0.88
N ALA A 60 10.43 1.37 0.41
CA ALA A 60 10.99 0.94 -0.86
C ALA A 60 11.29 -0.57 -0.87
N SER A 61 11.58 -1.17 0.28
CA SER A 61 11.75 -2.62 0.44
C SER A 61 10.39 -3.33 0.59
N ALA A 62 9.54 -2.81 1.46
CA ALA A 62 8.16 -3.26 1.63
C ALA A 62 7.36 -2.19 2.38
N ALA A 63 6.30 -1.68 1.75
CA ALA A 63 5.47 -0.60 2.25
C ALA A 63 4.67 -1.04 3.49
N ARG A 64 5.08 -0.56 4.67
CA ARG A 64 4.62 -1.04 5.99
C ARG A 64 4.53 0.13 6.97
N LEU A 65 4.41 -0.17 8.26
CA LEU A 65 4.45 0.85 9.32
C LEU A 65 5.86 1.45 9.44
N ALA A 66 5.92 2.73 9.81
CA ALA A 66 7.18 3.48 9.98
C ALA A 66 8.21 2.79 10.90
N VAL A 67 7.74 2.05 11.92
CA VAL A 67 8.61 1.29 12.83
C VAL A 67 9.48 0.25 12.08
N HIS A 68 9.00 -0.29 10.97
CA HIS A 68 9.75 -1.25 10.16
C HIS A 68 10.92 -0.57 9.45
N ALA A 69 10.71 0.62 8.88
CA ALA A 69 11.78 1.39 8.25
C ALA A 69 12.88 1.75 9.27
N ILE A 70 12.49 2.19 10.46
CA ILE A 70 13.43 2.53 11.54
C ILE A 70 14.22 1.30 12.00
N TYR A 71 13.52 0.18 12.22
CA TYR A 71 14.14 -1.07 12.64
C TYR A 71 15.14 -1.59 11.61
N GLU A 72 14.74 -1.64 10.33
CA GLU A 72 15.57 -2.15 9.24
C GLU A 72 16.81 -1.31 9.03
N ALA A 73 16.65 0.02 9.03
CA ALA A 73 17.78 0.96 8.92
C ALA A 73 18.79 0.72 10.05
N ARG A 74 18.32 0.64 11.30
CA ARG A 74 19.18 0.38 12.46
C ARG A 74 19.85 -0.99 12.38
N ALA A 75 19.13 -2.03 11.98
CA ALA A 75 19.66 -3.38 11.88
C ALA A 75 20.71 -3.49 10.77
N LEU A 76 20.54 -2.80 9.64
CA LEU A 76 21.54 -2.72 8.58
C LEU A 76 22.78 -1.95 9.05
N ALA A 77 22.60 -0.76 9.63
CA ALA A 77 23.70 0.09 10.09
C ALA A 77 24.57 -0.55 11.19
N ARG A 78 24.06 -1.55 11.91
CA ARG A 78 24.85 -2.31 12.90
C ARG A 78 25.65 -3.48 12.31
N ARG A 79 25.37 -3.86 11.05
CA ARG A 79 26.00 -4.99 10.35
C ARG A 79 27.04 -4.54 9.34
N LEU A 80 26.90 -3.33 8.81
CA LEU A 80 27.92 -2.62 8.05
C LEU A 80 28.97 -2.05 9.01
#